data_AF-X0T011-F1
#
_entry.id   AF-X0T011-F1
#
_cell.length_a   1.000
_cell.length_b   1.000
_cell.length_c   1.000
_cell.angle_alpha   90.00
_cell.angle_beta   90.00
_cell.angle_gamma   90.00
#
_symmetry.space_group_name_H-M   'P 1'
#
loop_
_entity.id
_entity.type
_entity.pdbx_description
1 polymer ?
#
loop_
_entity_poly.entity_id
_entity_poly.type
_entity_poly.pdbx_seq_one_letter_code
_entity_poly.pdbx_strand_id
1 'polypeptide(L)'
;RRKRASRILRKRLKDAKKLLGTDTTKEFYAALSESLTKYIGDKLNIAVAGLTLNRLEEELERKNVSSDLINTIKELLSSSDFARFAPTRFNEEKLKSDYQSAEKIIIQLERFL
;
A
#
# COMPACT_ATOMS: atom_id res chain seq x y z
N ARG A 1 19.52 2.42 4.78
CA ARG A 1 18.33 2.97 4.10
C ARG A 1 17.05 2.15 4.38
N ARG A 2 17.07 0.81 4.21
CA ARG A 2 15.91 -0.08 4.46
C ARG A 2 15.20 0.13 5.82
N LYS A 3 15.93 0.13 6.94
CA LYS A 3 15.36 0.37 8.29
C LYS A 3 14.62 1.71 8.44
N ARG A 4 15.05 2.75 7.71
CA ARG A 4 14.42 4.09 7.77
C ARG A 4 13.10 4.12 7.00
N ALA A 5 13.06 3.52 5.81
CA ALA A 5 11.85 3.44 4.99
C ALA A 5 10.75 2.65 5.71
N SER A 6 11.09 1.49 6.28
CA SER A 6 10.19 0.69 7.12
C SER A 6 9.64 1.46 8.32
N ARG A 7 10.50 2.21 9.03
CA ARG A 7 10.08 3.01 10.19
C ARG A 7 9.09 4.11 9.79
N ILE A 8 9.35 4.79 8.66
CA ILE A 8 8.46 5.84 8.13
C ILE A 8 7.12 5.23 7.73
N LEU A 9 7.13 4.09 7.03
CA LEU A 9 5.94 3.39 6.60
C LEU A 9 5.07 2.94 7.77
N ARG A 10 5.66 2.31 8.79
CA ARG A 10 4.93 1.90 10.01
C ARG A 10 4.33 3.09 10.75
N LYS A 11 5.04 4.22 10.80
CA LYS A 11 4.49 5.46 11.38
C LYS A 11 3.28 5.94 10.58
N ARG A 12 3.38 5.97 9.24
CA ARG A 12 2.28 6.37 8.35
C ARG A 12 1.08 5.45 8.45
N LEU A 13 1.28 4.13 8.55
CA LEU A 13 0.19 3.20 8.82
C LEU A 13 -0.45 3.47 10.18
N LYS A 14 0.32 3.70 11.24
CA LYS A 14 -0.24 4.05 12.55
C LYS A 14 -1.09 5.33 12.49
N ASP A 15 -0.70 6.29 11.67
CA ASP A 15 -1.50 7.50 11.43
C ASP A 15 -2.74 7.19 10.58
N ALA A 16 -2.64 6.37 9.54
CA ALA A 16 -3.79 5.89 8.75
C ALA A 16 -4.80 5.09 9.60
N LYS A 17 -4.35 4.37 10.63
CA LYS A 17 -5.24 3.70 11.59
C LYS A 17 -6.19 4.67 12.30
N LYS A 18 -5.78 5.93 12.50
CA LYS A 18 -6.63 6.99 13.08
C LYS A 18 -7.70 7.48 12.10
N LEU A 19 -7.56 7.13 10.81
CA LEU A 19 -8.47 7.47 9.72
C LEU A 19 -9.41 6.28 9.37
N LEU A 20 -9.50 5.27 10.24
CA LEU A 20 -10.46 4.17 10.10
C LEU A 20 -11.89 4.62 10.46
N GLY A 21 -12.41 5.58 9.70
CA GLY A 21 -13.75 6.11 9.80
C GLY A 21 -14.31 6.37 8.41
N THR A 22 -15.63 6.25 8.25
CA THR A 22 -16.27 6.39 6.93
C THR A 22 -16.08 7.77 6.32
N ASP A 23 -16.02 8.83 7.16
CA ASP A 23 -15.75 10.20 6.75
C ASP A 23 -14.32 10.43 6.24
N THR A 24 -13.38 9.60 6.67
CA THR A 24 -11.94 9.73 6.35
C THR A 24 -11.45 8.68 5.36
N THR A 25 -12.38 8.05 4.63
CA THR A 25 -12.08 6.99 3.66
C THR A 25 -11.06 7.44 2.61
N LYS A 26 -11.22 8.64 2.06
CA LYS A 26 -10.33 9.15 1.01
C LYS A 26 -8.92 9.38 1.53
N GLU A 27 -8.80 9.99 2.70
CA GLU A 27 -7.55 10.27 3.39
C GLU A 27 -6.84 8.98 3.80
N PHE A 28 -7.60 7.99 4.27
CA PHE A 28 -7.08 6.66 4.61
C PHE A 28 -6.41 6.00 3.40
N TYR A 29 -7.13 5.88 2.27
CA TYR A 29 -6.59 5.23 1.08
C TYR A 29 -5.48 6.05 0.40
N ALA A 30 -5.55 7.38 0.44
CA ALA A 30 -4.47 8.24 -0.06
C ALA A 30 -3.17 8.02 0.76
N ALA A 31 -3.27 8.04 2.09
CA ALA A 31 -2.12 7.80 2.95
C ALA A 31 -1.55 6.38 2.75
N LEU A 32 -2.42 5.39 2.59
CA LEU A 32 -2.05 3.99 2.45
C LEU A 32 -1.34 3.73 1.11
N SER A 33 -1.94 4.15 -0.01
CA SER A 33 -1.36 4.02 -1.35
C SER A 33 -0.03 4.78 -1.50
N GLU A 34 0.05 6.03 -1.04
CA GLU A 34 1.29 6.82 -1.07
C GLU A 34 2.40 6.14 -0.28
N SER A 35 2.07 5.61 0.91
CA SER A 35 3.06 4.97 1.77
C SER A 35 3.61 3.68 1.14
N LEU A 36 2.74 2.87 0.53
CA LEU A 36 3.14 1.63 -0.13
C LEU A 36 3.96 1.90 -1.39
N THR A 37 3.48 2.74 -2.31
CA THR A 37 4.23 3.06 -3.55
C THR A 37 5.57 3.71 -3.24
N LYS A 38 5.63 4.61 -2.25
CA LYS A 38 6.91 5.19 -1.82
C LYS A 38 7.86 4.15 -1.25
N TYR A 39 7.37 3.25 -0.41
CA TYR A 39 8.20 2.20 0.16
C TYR A 39 8.73 1.23 -0.91
N ILE A 40 7.86 0.80 -1.81
CA ILE A 40 8.22 -0.10 -2.92
C ILE A 40 9.21 0.61 -3.86
N GLY A 41 8.94 1.85 -4.26
CA GLY A 41 9.85 2.67 -5.06
C GLY A 41 11.23 2.83 -4.40
N ASP A 42 11.27 3.15 -3.11
CA ASP A 42 12.52 3.25 -2.34
C ASP A 42 13.30 1.92 -2.29
N LYS A 43 12.59 0.78 -2.24
CA LYS A 43 13.20 -0.56 -2.19
C LYS A 43 13.70 -1.05 -3.55
N LEU A 44 12.96 -0.74 -4.60
CA LEU A 44 13.30 -1.09 -5.98
C LEU A 44 14.23 -0.06 -6.63
N ASN A 45 14.48 1.07 -5.96
CA ASN A 45 15.22 2.21 -6.49
C ASN A 45 14.58 2.79 -7.76
N ILE A 46 13.24 2.90 -7.74
CA ILE A 46 12.40 3.41 -8.84
C ILE A 46 11.70 4.68 -8.36
N ALA A 47 11.65 5.70 -9.22
CA ALA A 47 10.91 6.92 -8.94
C ALA A 47 9.40 6.65 -8.90
N VAL A 48 8.73 7.06 -7.82
CA VAL A 48 7.28 6.88 -7.62
C VAL A 48 6.45 7.45 -8.77
N ALA A 49 6.88 8.57 -9.35
CA ALA A 49 6.20 9.23 -10.48
C ALA A 49 6.07 8.33 -11.73
N GLY A 50 6.89 7.29 -11.86
CA GLY A 50 6.84 6.33 -12.97
C GLY A 50 6.38 4.93 -12.56
N LEU A 51 5.85 4.75 -11.34
CA LEU A 51 5.47 3.45 -10.78
C LEU A 51 3.98 3.17 -11.02
N THR A 52 3.66 2.65 -12.20
CA THR A 52 2.32 2.11 -12.53
C THR A 52 2.10 0.73 -11.91
N LEU A 53 0.86 0.26 -11.79
CA LEU A 53 0.56 -1.12 -11.33
C LEU A 53 1.30 -2.20 -12.11
N ASN A 54 1.31 -2.10 -13.45
CA ASN A 54 2.00 -3.07 -14.32
C ASN A 54 3.51 -3.11 -14.05
N ARG A 55 4.14 -1.93 -14.03
CA ARG A 55 5.58 -1.83 -13.69
C ARG A 55 5.89 -2.36 -12.29
N LEU A 56 5.03 -2.10 -11.31
CA LEU A 56 5.20 -2.63 -9.95
C LEU A 56 5.16 -4.16 -9.93
N GLU A 57 4.21 -4.75 -10.66
CA GLU A 57 4.09 -6.20 -10.82
C GLU A 57 5.35 -6.79 -11.46
N GLU A 58 5.77 -6.29 -12.63
CA GLU A 58 6.97 -6.76 -13.33
C GLU A 58 8.23 -6.73 -12.44
N GLU A 59 8.41 -5.65 -11.67
CA GLU A 59 9.59 -5.48 -10.82
C GLU A 59 9.55 -6.39 -9.58
N LEU A 60 8.36 -6.63 -9.01
CA LEU A 60 8.21 -7.56 -7.88
C LEU A 60 8.37 -9.02 -8.33
N GLU A 61 7.86 -9.38 -9.52
CA GLU A 61 8.08 -10.70 -10.13
C GLU A 61 9.56 -10.95 -10.39
N ARG A 62 10.29 -9.97 -10.93
CA ARG A 62 11.76 -10.03 -11.10
C ARG A 62 12.51 -10.26 -9.78
N LYS A 63 11.91 -9.88 -8.64
CA LYS A 63 12.45 -10.12 -7.30
C LYS A 63 11.98 -11.44 -6.68
N ASN A 64 11.29 -12.29 -7.44
CA ASN A 64 10.70 -13.56 -6.97
C ASN A 64 9.72 -13.37 -5.80
N VAL A 65 9.01 -12.23 -5.77
CA VAL A 65 7.90 -12.02 -4.84
C VAL A 65 6.73 -12.90 -5.29
N SER A 66 6.03 -13.54 -4.36
CA SER A 66 4.91 -14.42 -4.70
C SER A 66 3.78 -13.66 -5.39
N SER A 67 3.15 -14.31 -6.37
CA SER A 67 1.97 -13.78 -7.08
C SER A 67 0.85 -13.38 -6.13
N ASP A 68 0.62 -14.14 -5.05
CA ASP A 68 -0.37 -13.81 -4.01
C ASP A 68 -0.11 -12.44 -3.37
N LEU A 69 1.15 -12.14 -3.06
CA LEU A 69 1.52 -10.86 -2.45
C LEU A 69 1.41 -9.72 -3.48
N ILE A 70 1.80 -9.97 -4.73
CA ILE A 70 1.65 -9.00 -5.83
C ILE A 70 0.17 -8.66 -6.04
N ASN A 71 -0.70 -9.67 -6.10
CA ASN A 71 -2.14 -9.49 -6.23
C ASN A 71 -2.73 -8.70 -5.05
N THR A 72 -2.33 -9.01 -3.82
CA THR A 72 -2.78 -8.27 -2.64
C THR A 72 -2.37 -6.79 -2.72
N ILE A 73 -1.15 -6.49 -3.20
CA ILE A 73 -0.69 -5.10 -3.41
C ILE A 73 -1.54 -4.41 -4.48
N LYS A 74 -1.81 -5.09 -5.61
CA LYS A 74 -2.62 -4.56 -6.72
C LYS A 74 -4.04 -4.26 -6.29
N GLU A 75 -4.69 -5.16 -5.55
CA GLU A 75 -6.06 -4.97 -5.04
C GLU A 75 -6.16 -3.76 -4.12
N LEU A 76 -5.16 -3.57 -3.27
CA LEU A 76 -5.10 -2.49 -2.29
C LEU A 76 -4.87 -1.11 -2.96
N LEU A 77 -3.99 -1.05 -3.94
CA LEU A 77 -3.78 0.15 -4.76
C LEU A 77 -5.01 0.45 -5.62
N SER A 78 -5.64 -0.57 -6.21
CA SER A 78 -6.89 -0.41 -7.00
C SER A 78 -8.05 0.07 -6.13
N SER A 79 -8.17 -0.45 -4.90
CA SER A 79 -9.16 0.03 -3.91
C SER A 79 -8.92 1.50 -3.56
N SER A 80 -7.65 1.93 -3.56
CA SER A 80 -7.31 3.33 -3.30
C SER A 80 -7.72 4.25 -4.43
N ASP A 81 -7.52 3.83 -5.68
CA ASP A 81 -8.00 4.56 -6.85
C ASP A 81 -9.54 4.62 -6.85
N PHE A 82 -10.21 3.50 -6.57
CA PHE A 82 -11.66 3.46 -6.46
C PHE A 82 -12.18 4.42 -5.37
N ALA A 83 -11.59 4.41 -4.17
CA ALA A 83 -11.97 5.32 -3.09
C ALA A 83 -11.83 6.81 -3.46
N ARG A 84 -10.90 7.13 -4.35
CA ARG A 84 -10.64 8.51 -4.78
C ARG A 84 -11.72 9.03 -5.74
N PHE A 85 -12.21 8.17 -6.63
CA PHE A 85 -13.11 8.57 -7.72
C PHE A 85 -14.57 8.14 -7.52
N ALA A 86 -14.84 7.09 -6.73
CA ALA A 86 -16.18 6.62 -6.46
C ALA A 86 -16.88 7.48 -5.37
N PRO A 87 -18.18 7.77 -5.52
CA PRO A 87 -18.97 8.44 -4.49
C PRO A 87 -19.29 7.51 -3.30
N THR A 88 -19.12 6.19 -3.48
CA THR A 88 -19.40 5.18 -2.47
C THR A 88 -18.35 5.19 -1.37
N ARG A 89 -18.79 5.34 -0.13
CA ARG A 89 -17.93 5.19 1.05
C ARG A 89 -17.79 3.72 1.40
N PHE A 90 -16.55 3.29 1.63
CA PHE A 90 -16.30 1.97 2.20
C PHE A 90 -16.74 1.96 3.68
N ASN A 91 -17.24 0.81 4.14
CA ASN A 91 -17.57 0.65 5.55
C ASN A 91 -16.30 0.45 6.39
N GLU A 92 -16.42 0.64 7.70
CA GLU A 92 -15.28 0.53 8.62
C GLU A 92 -14.62 -0.86 8.62
N GLU A 93 -15.40 -1.91 8.41
CA GLU A 93 -14.90 -3.28 8.30
C GLU A 93 -13.95 -3.45 7.12
N LYS A 94 -14.31 -2.90 5.95
CA LYS A 94 -13.45 -2.93 4.76
C LYS A 94 -12.18 -2.13 4.99
N LEU A 95 -12.28 -0.91 5.56
CA LEU A 95 -11.11 -0.08 5.88
C LEU A 95 -10.15 -0.82 6.83
N LYS A 96 -10.70 -1.50 7.84
CA LYS A 96 -9.91 -2.29 8.80
C LYS A 96 -9.25 -3.50 8.15
N SER A 97 -9.95 -4.20 7.25
CA SER A 97 -9.40 -5.31 6.47
C SER A 97 -8.24 -4.84 5.59
N ASP A 98 -8.43 -3.75 4.86
CA ASP A 98 -7.40 -3.20 3.96
C ASP A 98 -6.18 -2.68 4.73
N TYR A 99 -6.39 -2.11 5.92
CA TYR A 99 -5.32 -1.77 6.84
C TYR A 99 -4.50 -3.00 7.25
N GLN A 100 -5.15 -4.10 7.63
CA GLN A 100 -4.48 -5.34 8.02
C GLN A 100 -3.73 -5.96 6.84
N SER A 101 -4.29 -5.90 5.63
CA SER A 101 -3.61 -6.31 4.40
C SER A 101 -2.35 -5.48 4.15
N ALA A 102 -2.42 -4.16 4.34
CA ALA A 102 -1.24 -3.30 4.24
C ALA A 102 -0.13 -3.68 5.23
N GLU A 103 -0.48 -3.99 6.49
CA GLU A 103 0.50 -4.45 7.49
C GLU A 103 1.16 -5.77 7.08
N LYS A 104 0.38 -6.73 6.58
CA LYS A 104 0.89 -8.03 6.10
C LYS A 104 1.82 -7.86 4.91
N ILE A 105 1.45 -7.03 3.93
CA ILE A 105 2.27 -6.72 2.75
C ILE A 105 3.65 -6.25 3.19
N ILE A 106 3.74 -5.35 4.16
CA ILE A 106 5.02 -4.80 4.61
C ILE A 106 5.89 -5.87 5.24
N ILE A 107 5.31 -6.68 6.14
CA ILE A 107 6.03 -7.76 6.81
C ILE A 107 6.58 -8.74 5.78
N GLN A 108 5.79 -9.09 4.77
CA GLN A 108 6.24 -10.00 3.72
C GLN A 108 7.27 -9.34 2.80
N LEU A 109 7.05 -8.12 2.32
CA LEU A 109 8.03 -7.38 1.53
C LEU A 109 9.36 -7.18 2.27
N GLU A 110 9.35 -6.98 3.59
CA GLU A 110 10.60 -6.93 4.39
C GLU A 110 11.37 -8.25 4.41
N ARG A 111 10.70 -9.39 4.24
CA ARG A 111 11.36 -10.69 4.13
C ARG A 111 12.00 -10.90 2.75
N PHE A 112 11.38 -10.36 1.70
CA PHE A 112 11.86 -10.49 0.32
C PHE A 112 12.85 -9.39 -0.12
N LEU A 113 12.72 -8.16 0.42
CA LEU A 113 13.47 -6.95 0.01
C LEU A 113 14.31 -6.35 1.14
#